data_AF-A0A4U7JIB9-F1
#
_entry.id   AF-A0A4U7JIB9-F1
#
_cell.length_a   1.000
_cell.length_b   1.000
_cell.length_c   1.000
_cell.angle_alpha   90.00
_cell.angle_beta   90.00
_cell.angle_gamma   90.00
#
_symmetry.space_group_name_H-M   'P 1'
#
loop_
_entity.id
_entity.type
_entity.pdbx_description
1 polymer ?
#
loop_
_entity_poly.entity_id
_entity_poly.type
_entity_poly.pdbx_seq_one_letter_code
_entity_poly.pdbx_strand_id
1 'polypeptide(L)'
;MFSDLFTYDASTKIFFDTLFISIPEVFFWVLFTLILVGEFEYWSESECKRLINKFDYVRVFLPTVVVAFIINISYYFGLSWYLVQFISIVSFYIILVVTNDVFDDASALKWMSRTFLFMILGFIINKILNFLVFSFIMHISKITIEQINRDFLLGFGISLPIRVIQYILLLYFVTKKRTLLKGQWLKHILSSPLLSAIYYVIVLFNVLFLKVIYEAITNYYVLEEMSKNSVFILLIAIILSPVINIVGFMIGCYYVKNKEIEVKNIEAEKLNNLSENIRLYIKNGNYDNILWKLNGVRIEVENIAKGIYDRDKL
;
A
#
# COMPACT_ATOMS: atom_id res chain seq x y z
N MET A 1 4.82 -24.19 35.52
CA MET A 1 3.68 -23.76 36.38
C MET A 1 2.53 -23.14 35.57
N PHE A 2 2.78 -22.38 34.49
CA PHE A 2 1.72 -21.99 33.53
C PHE A 2 1.51 -22.97 32.35
N SER A 3 2.43 -23.92 32.15
CA SER A 3 2.37 -24.92 31.07
C SER A 3 1.16 -25.86 31.17
N ASP A 4 0.74 -26.17 32.40
CA ASP A 4 -0.30 -27.18 32.66
C ASP A 4 -1.71 -26.57 32.70
N LEU A 5 -1.78 -25.22 32.70
CA LEU A 5 -3.03 -24.45 32.72
C LEU A 5 -3.69 -24.34 31.33
N PHE A 6 -2.98 -24.73 30.27
CA PHE A 6 -3.40 -24.49 28.87
C PHE A 6 -3.19 -25.72 27.97
N THR A 7 -3.56 -26.91 28.44
CA THR A 7 -3.88 -28.04 27.55
C THR A 7 -5.23 -27.78 26.90
N TYR A 8 -5.24 -26.88 25.91
CA TYR A 8 -6.46 -26.48 25.25
C TYR A 8 -6.99 -27.55 24.33
N ASP A 9 -8.29 -27.82 24.44
CA ASP A 9 -9.05 -28.46 23.39
C ASP A 9 -8.93 -27.64 22.09
N ALA A 10 -8.99 -28.30 20.94
CA ALA A 10 -8.68 -27.69 19.65
C ALA A 10 -9.49 -26.42 19.34
N SER A 11 -10.77 -26.44 19.70
CA SER A 11 -11.71 -25.32 19.56
C SER A 11 -11.27 -24.10 20.38
N THR A 12 -10.80 -24.33 21.60
CA THR A 12 -10.36 -23.29 22.51
C THR A 12 -9.07 -22.63 22.01
N LYS A 13 -8.14 -23.43 21.46
CA LYS A 13 -6.94 -22.89 20.81
C LYS A 13 -7.28 -21.99 19.62
N ILE A 14 -8.13 -22.46 18.70
CA ILE A 14 -8.59 -21.66 17.55
C ILE A 14 -9.20 -20.35 18.04
N PHE A 15 -10.03 -20.39 19.09
CA PHE A 15 -10.68 -19.20 19.64
C PHE A 15 -9.67 -18.19 20.19
N PHE A 16 -8.69 -18.63 21.00
CA PHE A 16 -7.66 -17.75 21.57
C PHE A 16 -6.73 -17.17 20.49
N ASP A 17 -6.25 -18.00 19.55
CA ASP A 17 -5.41 -17.57 18.44
C ASP A 17 -6.15 -16.56 17.54
N THR A 18 -7.46 -16.79 17.33
CA THR A 18 -8.30 -15.84 16.59
C THR A 18 -8.41 -14.53 17.33
N LEU A 19 -8.78 -14.55 18.62
CA LEU A 19 -9.13 -13.34 19.36
C LEU A 19 -7.92 -12.45 19.66
N PHE A 20 -6.80 -13.04 20.06
CA PHE A 20 -5.64 -12.29 20.57
C PHE A 20 -4.54 -12.09 19.54
N ILE A 21 -4.41 -12.98 18.55
CA ILE A 21 -3.33 -12.89 17.56
C ILE A 21 -3.87 -12.37 16.23
N SER A 22 -4.94 -12.98 15.72
CA SER A 22 -5.40 -12.75 14.36
C SER A 22 -6.35 -11.57 14.22
N ILE A 23 -7.30 -11.35 15.13
CA ILE A 23 -8.20 -10.18 15.08
C ILE A 23 -7.38 -8.88 15.09
N PRO A 24 -6.40 -8.67 15.98
CA PRO A 24 -5.57 -7.46 15.93
C PRO A 24 -4.78 -7.29 14.63
N GLU A 25 -4.37 -8.39 14.00
CA GLU A 25 -3.68 -8.38 12.70
C GLU A 25 -4.59 -7.92 11.57
N VAL A 26 -5.74 -8.60 11.45
CA VAL A 26 -6.67 -8.35 10.37
C VAL A 26 -7.33 -6.99 10.56
N PHE A 27 -7.57 -6.57 11.80
CA PHE A 27 -8.06 -5.22 12.10
C PHE A 27 -7.10 -4.14 11.59
N PHE A 28 -5.79 -4.33 11.81
CA PHE A 28 -4.80 -3.46 11.21
C PHE A 28 -4.92 -3.43 9.69
N TRP A 29 -5.01 -4.60 9.06
CA TRP A 29 -5.09 -4.73 7.61
C TRP A 29 -6.34 -4.05 7.02
N VAL A 30 -7.51 -4.24 7.65
CA VAL A 30 -8.78 -3.59 7.26
C VAL A 30 -8.67 -2.08 7.39
N LEU A 31 -8.32 -1.57 8.58
CA LEU A 31 -8.22 -0.13 8.80
C LEU A 31 -7.20 0.52 7.89
N PHE A 32 -6.02 -0.09 7.73
CA PHE A 32 -4.99 0.42 6.83
C PHE A 32 -5.54 0.55 5.41
N THR A 33 -6.20 -0.49 4.89
CA THR A 33 -6.78 -0.48 3.55
C THR A 33 -7.83 0.63 3.40
N LEU A 34 -8.81 0.69 4.30
CA LEU A 34 -9.91 1.66 4.22
C LEU A 34 -9.44 3.11 4.40
N ILE A 35 -8.46 3.36 5.28
CA ILE A 35 -7.85 4.69 5.46
C ILE A 35 -7.16 5.14 4.17
N LEU A 36 -6.41 4.25 3.51
CA LEU A 36 -5.71 4.57 2.26
C LEU A 36 -6.63 4.76 1.07
N VAL A 37 -7.73 3.99 1.02
CA VAL A 37 -8.78 4.14 0.00
C VAL A 37 -9.49 5.49 0.14
N GLY A 38 -9.66 5.98 1.38
CA GLY A 38 -10.30 7.26 1.68
C GLY A 38 -11.68 7.14 2.32
N GLU A 39 -12.12 5.93 2.69
CA GLU A 39 -13.48 5.69 3.23
C GLU A 39 -13.82 6.49 4.49
N PHE A 40 -12.80 6.90 5.22
CA PHE A 40 -12.97 7.63 6.46
C PHE A 40 -12.98 9.16 6.27
N GLU A 41 -13.09 9.67 5.03
CA GLU A 41 -12.96 11.10 4.66
C GLU A 41 -13.76 12.05 5.58
N TYR A 42 -14.94 11.62 6.01
CA TYR A 42 -15.82 12.31 6.93
C TYR A 42 -15.22 12.64 8.32
N TRP A 43 -14.09 12.06 8.75
CA TRP A 43 -13.42 12.45 10.00
C TRP A 43 -13.01 13.94 10.05
N SER A 44 -12.95 14.62 8.91
CA SER A 44 -12.73 16.08 8.88
C SER A 44 -14.00 16.90 9.13
N GLU A 45 -15.16 16.28 9.10
CA GLU A 45 -16.46 16.94 9.28
C GLU A 45 -16.74 17.13 10.77
N SER A 46 -17.26 18.31 11.13
CA SER A 46 -17.54 18.69 12.53
C SER A 46 -18.61 17.81 13.20
N GLU A 47 -19.43 17.13 12.40
CA GLU A 47 -20.50 16.24 12.86
C GLU A 47 -19.98 14.86 13.31
N CYS A 48 -18.86 14.42 12.75
CA CYS A 48 -18.29 13.10 13.00
C CYS A 48 -17.18 13.14 14.07
N LYS A 49 -17.59 13.09 15.34
CA LYS A 49 -16.66 13.15 16.50
C LYS A 49 -15.93 11.83 16.82
N ARG A 50 -16.40 10.71 16.28
CA ARG A 50 -15.84 9.38 16.58
C ARG A 50 -14.95 8.91 15.44
N LEU A 51 -13.91 8.14 15.80
CA LEU A 51 -12.98 7.52 14.86
C LEU A 51 -13.64 6.36 14.10
N ILE A 52 -14.60 5.67 14.71
CA ILE A 52 -15.44 4.67 14.03
C ILE A 52 -16.88 4.96 14.44
N ASN A 53 -17.73 5.29 13.46
CA ASN A 53 -19.15 5.49 13.68
C ASN A 53 -19.92 4.16 13.56
N LYS A 54 -21.18 4.16 13.97
CA LYS A 54 -22.02 2.95 13.96
C LYS A 54 -22.14 2.34 12.57
N PHE A 55 -22.15 3.16 11.52
CA PHE A 55 -22.26 2.69 10.14
C PHE A 55 -20.97 2.02 9.63
N ASP A 56 -19.81 2.29 10.23
CA ASP A 56 -18.55 1.63 9.85
C ASP A 56 -18.35 0.28 10.52
N TYR A 57 -19.16 -0.06 11.54
CA TYR A 57 -18.92 -1.26 12.33
C TYR A 57 -18.97 -2.51 11.47
N VAL A 58 -19.95 -2.60 10.57
CA VAL A 58 -20.06 -3.73 9.64
C VAL A 58 -18.87 -3.73 8.67
N ARG A 59 -18.50 -2.57 8.14
CA ARG A 59 -17.40 -2.40 7.16
C ARG A 59 -16.03 -2.73 7.74
N VAL A 60 -15.81 -2.51 9.03
CA VAL A 60 -14.51 -2.73 9.69
C VAL A 60 -14.47 -4.09 10.39
N PHE A 61 -15.45 -4.37 11.25
CA PHE A 61 -15.40 -5.55 12.12
C PHE A 61 -15.79 -6.84 11.40
N LEU A 62 -16.71 -6.81 10.43
CA LEU A 62 -17.11 -8.03 9.74
C LEU A 62 -15.95 -8.64 8.92
N PRO A 63 -15.24 -7.90 8.05
CA PRO A 63 -14.06 -8.46 7.38
C PRO A 63 -12.98 -8.89 8.37
N THR A 64 -12.79 -8.12 9.45
CA THR A 64 -11.80 -8.43 10.49
C THR A 64 -12.04 -9.80 11.12
N VAL A 65 -13.25 -10.02 11.64
CA VAL A 65 -13.59 -11.23 12.38
C VAL A 65 -13.63 -12.44 11.44
N VAL A 66 -14.31 -12.31 10.29
CA VAL A 66 -14.48 -13.44 9.36
C VAL A 66 -13.14 -13.91 8.80
N VAL A 67 -12.28 -12.99 8.34
CA VAL A 67 -10.97 -13.37 7.79
C VAL A 67 -10.06 -13.93 8.88
N ALA A 68 -10.08 -13.37 10.10
CA ALA A 68 -9.32 -13.93 11.22
C ALA A 68 -9.75 -15.37 11.54
N PHE A 69 -11.05 -15.66 11.54
CA PHE A 69 -11.55 -17.03 11.72
C PHE A 69 -11.12 -17.95 10.58
N ILE A 70 -11.28 -17.51 9.32
CA ILE A 70 -10.87 -18.30 8.15
C ILE A 70 -9.39 -18.68 8.25
N ILE A 71 -8.51 -17.75 8.63
CA ILE A 71 -7.08 -18.01 8.77
C ILE A 71 -6.82 -19.13 9.80
N ASN A 72 -7.38 -19.02 11.01
CA ASN A 72 -7.12 -19.99 12.08
C ASN A 72 -7.75 -21.35 11.82
N ILE A 73 -8.98 -21.38 11.30
CA ILE A 73 -9.65 -22.62 10.89
C ILE A 73 -8.83 -23.32 9.81
N SER A 74 -8.34 -22.58 8.81
CA SER A 74 -7.54 -23.13 7.72
C SER A 74 -6.23 -23.72 8.20
N TYR A 75 -5.52 -23.05 9.11
CA TYR A 75 -4.31 -23.58 9.74
C TYR A 75 -4.59 -24.84 10.57
N TYR A 76 -5.70 -24.85 11.31
CA TYR A 76 -6.08 -26.02 12.11
C TYR A 76 -6.37 -27.25 11.25
N PHE A 77 -7.01 -27.07 10.08
CA PHE A 77 -7.21 -28.14 9.11
C PHE A 77 -5.94 -28.61 8.40
N GLY A 78 -4.78 -28.04 8.74
CA GLY A 78 -3.49 -28.42 8.15
C GLY A 78 -3.31 -27.97 6.71
N LEU A 79 -4.06 -26.95 6.26
CA LEU A 79 -3.82 -26.36 4.94
C LEU A 79 -2.41 -25.76 4.90
N SER A 80 -1.76 -25.88 3.74
CA SER A 80 -0.43 -25.32 3.54
C SER A 80 -0.47 -23.79 3.72
N TRP A 81 0.61 -23.24 4.27
CA TRP A 81 0.72 -21.80 4.54
C TRP A 81 0.40 -20.93 3.31
N TYR A 82 0.84 -21.35 2.13
CA TYR A 82 0.57 -20.66 0.87
C TYR A 82 -0.94 -20.63 0.52
N LEU A 83 -1.65 -21.74 0.73
CA LEU A 83 -3.09 -21.82 0.50
C LEU A 83 -3.85 -20.95 1.49
N VAL A 84 -3.48 -20.98 2.78
CA VAL A 84 -4.10 -20.15 3.81
C VAL A 84 -3.97 -18.66 3.44
N GLN A 85 -2.80 -18.23 2.98
CA GLN A 85 -2.58 -16.85 2.54
C GLN A 85 -3.41 -16.45 1.33
N PHE A 86 -3.45 -17.32 0.31
CA PHE A 86 -4.26 -17.06 -0.87
C PHE A 86 -5.75 -16.93 -0.51
N ILE A 87 -6.27 -17.87 0.29
CA ILE A 87 -7.66 -17.86 0.75
C ILE A 87 -7.95 -16.62 1.59
N SER A 88 -7.02 -16.17 2.45
CA SER A 88 -7.23 -14.99 3.28
C SER A 88 -7.22 -13.69 2.47
N ILE A 89 -6.36 -13.56 1.45
CA ILE A 89 -6.40 -12.41 0.52
C ILE A 89 -7.71 -12.37 -0.26
N VAL A 90 -8.12 -13.51 -0.84
CA VAL A 90 -9.35 -13.59 -1.65
C VAL A 90 -10.58 -13.34 -0.78
N SER A 91 -10.68 -13.99 0.37
CA SER A 91 -11.83 -13.82 1.28
C SER A 91 -11.91 -12.39 1.82
N PHE A 92 -10.77 -11.79 2.21
CA PHE A 92 -10.72 -10.39 2.62
C PHE A 92 -11.23 -9.46 1.53
N TYR A 93 -10.75 -9.62 0.29
CA TYR A 93 -11.17 -8.78 -0.83
C TYR A 93 -12.67 -8.88 -1.08
N ILE A 94 -13.22 -10.11 -1.15
CA ILE A 94 -14.65 -10.34 -1.39
C ILE A 94 -15.49 -9.69 -0.29
N ILE A 95 -15.16 -9.94 0.98
CA ILE A 95 -15.95 -9.42 2.11
C ILE A 95 -15.88 -7.89 2.15
N LEU A 96 -14.71 -7.30 1.86
CA LEU A 96 -14.53 -5.86 1.89
C LEU A 96 -15.32 -5.18 0.75
N VAL A 97 -15.37 -5.78 -0.44
CA VAL A 97 -16.22 -5.30 -1.56
C VAL A 97 -17.70 -5.41 -1.20
N VAL A 98 -18.15 -6.55 -0.66
CA VAL A 98 -19.56 -6.76 -0.28
C VAL A 98 -19.99 -5.82 0.84
N THR A 99 -19.15 -5.58 1.84
CA THR A 99 -19.51 -4.76 3.01
C THR A 99 -19.51 -3.26 2.74
N ASN A 100 -18.79 -2.79 1.72
CA ASN A 100 -18.74 -1.37 1.35
C ASN A 100 -19.79 -0.97 0.31
N ASP A 101 -20.64 -1.90 -0.12
CA ASP A 101 -21.80 -1.63 -0.99
C ASP A 101 -21.45 -0.84 -2.26
N VAL A 102 -20.40 -1.29 -2.95
CA VAL A 102 -19.76 -0.55 -4.03
C VAL A 102 -20.46 -0.74 -5.38
N PHE A 103 -21.44 -1.64 -5.48
CA PHE A 103 -21.98 -2.11 -6.76
C PHE A 103 -22.90 -1.11 -7.47
N ASP A 104 -23.47 -0.13 -6.75
CA ASP A 104 -24.39 0.85 -7.33
C ASP A 104 -23.71 2.12 -7.89
N ASP A 105 -22.37 2.21 -7.78
CA ASP A 105 -21.62 3.41 -8.14
C ASP A 105 -20.88 3.30 -9.49
N ALA A 106 -20.98 4.32 -10.34
CA ALA A 106 -20.25 4.36 -11.62
C ALA A 106 -18.71 4.34 -11.45
N SER A 107 -18.23 4.64 -10.24
CA SER A 107 -16.82 4.60 -9.87
C SER A 107 -16.38 3.27 -9.21
N ALA A 108 -17.28 2.29 -9.12
CA ALA A 108 -17.08 1.01 -8.44
C ALA A 108 -15.76 0.31 -8.82
N LEU A 109 -15.51 0.16 -10.12
CA LEU A 109 -14.34 -0.58 -10.63
C LEU A 109 -13.02 0.12 -10.27
N LYS A 110 -13.03 1.45 -10.26
CA LYS A 110 -11.88 2.27 -9.83
C LYS A 110 -11.65 2.20 -8.33
N TRP A 111 -12.72 2.14 -7.54
CA TRP A 111 -12.63 1.92 -6.11
C TRP A 111 -12.08 0.52 -5.81
N MET A 112 -12.67 -0.52 -6.41
CA MET A 112 -12.28 -1.92 -6.25
C MET A 112 -10.80 -2.16 -6.57
N SER A 113 -10.31 -1.60 -7.69
CA SER A 113 -8.89 -1.68 -8.06
C SER A 113 -7.95 -0.98 -7.07
N ARG A 114 -8.31 0.22 -6.58
CA ARG A 114 -7.53 0.92 -5.54
C ARG A 114 -7.51 0.15 -4.23
N THR A 115 -8.67 -0.36 -3.82
CA THR A 115 -8.82 -1.20 -2.63
C THR A 115 -7.96 -2.44 -2.72
N PHE A 116 -7.95 -3.13 -3.87
CA PHE A 116 -7.08 -4.29 -4.09
C PHE A 116 -5.59 -3.94 -3.92
N LEU A 117 -5.15 -2.83 -4.50
CA LEU A 117 -3.76 -2.37 -4.38
C LEU A 117 -3.36 -2.06 -2.93
N PHE A 118 -4.19 -1.32 -2.22
CA PHE A 118 -3.92 -0.97 -0.82
C PHE A 118 -4.01 -2.17 0.11
N MET A 119 -4.92 -3.10 -0.17
CA MET A 119 -5.00 -4.38 0.51
C MET A 119 -3.70 -5.17 0.33
N ILE A 120 -3.21 -5.33 -0.90
CA ILE A 120 -1.94 -6.04 -1.16
C ILE A 120 -0.77 -5.34 -0.47
N LEU A 121 -0.73 -4.00 -0.50
CA LEU A 121 0.30 -3.24 0.21
C LEU A 121 0.26 -3.48 1.73
N GLY A 122 -0.93 -3.45 2.33
CA GLY A 122 -1.12 -3.73 3.75
C GLY A 122 -0.72 -5.17 4.12
N PHE A 123 -1.04 -6.14 3.26
CA PHE A 123 -0.61 -7.52 3.42
C PHE A 123 0.93 -7.63 3.38
N ILE A 124 1.59 -7.00 2.41
CA ILE A 124 3.05 -6.99 2.30
C ILE A 124 3.70 -6.39 3.55
N ILE A 125 3.22 -5.23 4.01
CA ILE A 125 3.73 -4.58 5.24
C ILE A 125 3.59 -5.52 6.43
N ASN A 126 2.41 -6.14 6.59
CA ASN A 126 2.16 -7.08 7.66
C ASN A 126 3.10 -8.30 7.59
N LYS A 127 3.36 -8.86 6.40
CA LYS A 127 4.30 -9.98 6.24
C LYS A 127 5.75 -9.58 6.49
N ILE A 128 6.16 -8.39 6.07
CA ILE A 128 7.50 -7.86 6.35
C ILE A 128 7.71 -7.69 7.86
N LEU A 129 6.74 -7.09 8.58
CA LEU A 129 6.83 -6.90 10.02
C LEU A 129 6.84 -8.23 10.79
N ASN A 130 5.99 -9.18 10.39
CA ASN A 130 6.03 -10.53 10.95
C ASN A 130 7.41 -11.16 10.70
N PHE A 131 7.88 -11.18 9.45
CA PHE A 131 9.15 -11.79 9.10
C PHE A 131 10.33 -11.21 9.89
N LEU A 132 10.39 -9.89 10.06
CA LEU A 132 11.39 -9.18 10.87
C LEU A 132 11.46 -9.74 12.30
N VAL A 133 10.32 -9.68 12.99
CA VAL A 133 10.27 -9.97 14.43
C VAL A 133 10.38 -11.47 14.69
N PHE A 134 9.70 -12.30 13.89
CA PHE A 134 9.81 -13.75 14.00
C PHE A 134 11.24 -14.24 13.72
N SER A 135 11.88 -13.79 12.64
CA SER A 135 13.24 -14.24 12.31
C SER A 135 14.25 -13.82 13.38
N PHE A 136 14.12 -12.59 13.90
CA PHE A 136 14.99 -12.10 14.96
C PHE A 136 14.83 -12.88 16.28
N ILE A 137 13.59 -13.12 16.71
CA ILE A 137 13.30 -13.85 17.95
C ILE A 137 13.69 -15.32 17.81
N MET A 138 13.38 -15.96 16.69
CA MET A 138 13.81 -17.34 16.44
C MET A 138 15.33 -17.49 16.50
N HIS A 139 16.07 -16.54 15.91
CA HIS A 139 17.54 -16.57 15.92
C HIS A 139 18.12 -16.40 17.34
N ILE A 140 17.58 -15.47 18.13
CA ILE A 140 18.08 -15.21 19.49
C ILE A 140 17.70 -16.33 20.46
N SER A 141 16.45 -16.78 20.39
CA SER A 141 15.88 -17.72 21.37
C SER A 141 16.10 -19.18 20.98
N LYS A 142 16.54 -19.47 19.75
CA LYS A 142 16.67 -20.84 19.18
C LYS A 142 15.37 -21.64 19.25
N ILE A 143 14.23 -20.95 19.16
CA ILE A 143 12.89 -21.53 19.18
C ILE A 143 12.44 -21.75 17.73
N THR A 144 11.86 -22.90 17.45
CA THR A 144 11.36 -23.25 16.11
C THR A 144 9.94 -22.71 15.87
N ILE A 145 9.55 -22.53 14.61
CA ILE A 145 8.18 -22.12 14.23
C ILE A 145 7.14 -23.09 14.79
N GLU A 146 7.43 -24.39 14.81
CA GLU A 146 6.52 -25.39 15.36
C GLU A 146 6.28 -25.21 16.85
N GLN A 147 7.31 -24.84 17.62
CA GLN A 147 7.17 -24.54 19.05
C GLN A 147 6.33 -23.29 19.27
N ILE A 148 6.52 -22.26 18.46
CA ILE A 148 5.70 -21.04 18.52
C ILE A 148 4.24 -21.34 18.20
N ASN A 149 3.99 -22.16 17.18
CA ASN A 149 2.64 -22.54 16.79
C ASN A 149 1.95 -23.48 17.78
N ARG A 150 2.71 -24.21 18.62
CA ARG A 150 2.14 -25.10 19.64
C ARG A 150 1.69 -24.33 20.89
N ASP A 151 2.43 -23.31 21.30
CA ASP A 151 2.18 -22.55 22.51
C ASP A 151 1.55 -21.17 22.21
N PHE A 152 0.29 -21.01 22.60
CA PHE A 152 -0.47 -19.76 22.47
C PHE A 152 0.25 -18.58 23.12
N LEU A 153 0.77 -18.74 24.36
CA LEU A 153 1.38 -17.63 25.09
C LEU A 153 2.63 -17.13 24.38
N LEU A 154 3.37 -18.06 23.81
CA LEU A 154 4.58 -17.78 23.06
C LEU A 154 4.25 -17.08 21.74
N GLY A 155 3.28 -17.58 20.98
CA GLY A 155 2.78 -16.93 19.76
C GLY A 155 2.22 -15.52 20.03
N PHE A 156 1.41 -15.37 21.08
CA PHE A 156 0.87 -14.07 21.49
C PHE A 156 1.98 -13.09 21.88
N GLY A 157 2.91 -13.50 22.75
CA GLY A 157 4.02 -12.66 23.20
C GLY A 157 4.91 -12.17 22.05
N ILE A 158 5.21 -13.06 21.09
CA ILE A 158 5.99 -12.72 19.88
C ILE A 158 5.22 -11.76 18.96
N SER A 159 3.89 -11.86 18.93
CA SER A 159 3.06 -10.98 18.09
C SER A 159 2.95 -9.54 18.63
N LEU A 160 3.09 -9.32 19.94
CA LEU A 160 2.86 -8.01 20.58
C LEU A 160 3.72 -6.87 20.00
N PRO A 161 5.05 -7.01 19.84
CA PRO A 161 5.88 -5.96 19.23
C PRO A 161 5.42 -5.59 17.82
N ILE A 162 4.98 -6.59 17.04
CA ILE A 162 4.45 -6.38 15.68
C ILE A 162 3.18 -5.55 15.74
N ARG A 163 2.25 -5.89 16.67
CA ARG A 163 1.02 -5.12 16.87
C ARG A 163 1.31 -3.68 17.27
N VAL A 164 2.25 -3.45 18.19
CA VAL A 164 2.63 -2.10 18.60
C VAL A 164 3.06 -1.26 17.39
N ILE A 165 3.94 -1.79 16.53
CA ILE A 165 4.38 -1.09 15.31
C ILE A 165 3.21 -0.83 14.36
N GLN A 166 2.34 -1.82 14.15
CA GLN A 166 1.14 -1.70 13.31
C GLN A 166 0.19 -0.60 13.78
N TYR A 167 -0.12 -0.56 15.08
CA TYR A 167 -1.02 0.45 15.64
C TYR A 167 -0.39 1.84 15.72
N ILE A 168 0.93 1.94 15.94
CA ILE A 168 1.66 3.23 15.80
C ILE A 168 1.53 3.75 14.38
N LEU A 169 1.69 2.88 13.38
CA LEU A 169 1.55 3.25 11.96
C LEU A 169 0.12 3.73 11.65
N LEU A 170 -0.91 3.04 12.15
CA LEU A 170 -2.30 3.51 12.01
C LEU A 170 -2.51 4.86 12.68
N LEU A 171 -2.04 5.03 13.92
CA LEU A 171 -2.17 6.28 14.65
C LEU A 171 -1.46 7.43 13.92
N TYR A 172 -0.31 7.17 13.31
CA TYR A 172 0.35 8.11 12.42
C TYR A 172 -0.56 8.52 11.26
N PHE A 173 -1.17 7.57 10.54
CA PHE A 173 -2.06 7.89 9.41
C PHE A 173 -3.32 8.64 9.83
N VAL A 174 -3.88 8.32 11.00
CA VAL A 174 -5.04 9.04 11.57
C VAL A 174 -4.66 10.48 11.93
N THR A 175 -3.52 10.68 12.61
CA THR A 175 -3.13 12.00 13.17
C THR A 175 -2.58 12.97 12.12
N LYS A 176 -1.78 12.50 11.16
CA LYS A 176 -1.04 13.37 10.22
C LYS A 176 -1.90 13.93 9.08
N LYS A 177 -3.22 14.05 9.27
CA LYS A 177 -4.25 14.56 8.32
C LYS A 177 -3.91 14.23 6.87
N ARG A 178 -4.33 13.05 6.36
CA ARG A 178 -4.69 12.64 4.96
C ARG A 178 -3.99 13.22 3.71
N THR A 179 -3.15 14.23 3.81
CA THR A 179 -2.68 15.11 2.73
C THR A 179 -1.59 14.46 1.91
N LEU A 180 -0.77 13.61 2.53
CA LEU A 180 0.13 12.69 1.82
C LEU A 180 -0.64 11.63 1.01
N LEU A 181 -1.90 11.37 1.36
CA LEU A 181 -2.70 10.23 0.92
C LEU A 181 -3.99 10.60 0.18
N LYS A 182 -4.10 11.79 -0.42
CA LYS A 182 -5.10 12.06 -1.47
C LYS A 182 -4.93 11.17 -2.72
N GLY A 183 -4.14 10.10 -2.61
CA GLY A 183 -3.71 9.24 -3.68
C GLY A 183 -3.08 10.01 -4.82
N GLN A 184 -2.66 11.28 -4.68
CA GLN A 184 -2.11 12.04 -5.82
C GLN A 184 -0.85 11.35 -6.35
N TRP A 185 0.01 10.87 -5.45
CA TRP A 185 1.21 10.09 -5.75
C TRP A 185 0.87 8.77 -6.49
N LEU A 186 -0.19 8.07 -6.08
CA LEU A 186 -0.67 6.85 -6.74
C LEU A 186 -1.55 7.12 -7.96
N LYS A 187 -2.19 8.28 -8.05
CA LYS A 187 -3.05 8.69 -9.16
C LYS A 187 -2.21 8.76 -10.42
N HIS A 188 -0.98 9.26 -10.31
CA HIS A 188 -0.03 9.24 -11.41
C HIS A 188 0.28 7.83 -11.89
N ILE A 189 0.55 6.89 -10.98
CA ILE A 189 0.84 5.48 -11.31
C ILE A 189 -0.40 4.80 -11.91
N LEU A 190 -1.58 5.01 -11.35
CA LEU A 190 -2.83 4.38 -11.75
C LEU A 190 -3.50 5.04 -12.96
N SER A 191 -3.09 6.26 -13.31
CA SER A 191 -3.58 6.96 -14.50
C SER A 191 -2.98 6.41 -15.80
N SER A 192 -1.85 5.72 -15.72
CA SER A 192 -1.19 5.11 -16.88
C SER A 192 -1.23 3.58 -16.77
N PRO A 193 -1.84 2.87 -17.74
CA PRO A 193 -1.86 1.42 -17.74
C PRO A 193 -0.44 0.83 -17.73
N LEU A 194 0.50 1.46 -18.44
CA LEU A 194 1.91 1.06 -18.46
C LEU A 194 2.56 1.18 -17.07
N LEU A 195 2.43 2.34 -16.40
CA LEU A 195 3.01 2.54 -15.07
C LEU A 195 2.39 1.59 -14.03
N SER A 196 1.10 1.33 -14.15
CA SER A 196 0.41 0.36 -13.30
C SER A 196 0.94 -1.07 -13.52
N ALA A 197 1.14 -1.49 -14.78
CA ALA A 197 1.70 -2.80 -15.10
C ALA A 197 3.13 -2.95 -14.54
N ILE A 198 3.98 -1.93 -14.73
CA ILE A 198 5.35 -1.92 -14.19
C ILE A 198 5.32 -2.00 -12.65
N TYR A 199 4.42 -1.27 -12.00
CA TYR A 199 4.24 -1.35 -10.54
C TYR A 199 3.91 -2.77 -10.10
N TYR A 200 2.95 -3.44 -10.75
CA TYR A 200 2.60 -4.82 -10.44
C TYR A 200 3.77 -5.79 -10.62
N VAL A 201 4.56 -5.61 -11.69
CA VAL A 201 5.77 -6.43 -11.93
C VAL A 201 6.80 -6.21 -10.82
N ILE A 202 7.03 -4.96 -10.38
CA ILE A 202 7.95 -4.65 -9.28
C ILE A 202 7.47 -5.29 -7.98
N VAL A 203 6.17 -5.20 -7.68
CA VAL A 203 5.58 -5.85 -6.50
C VAL A 203 5.77 -7.36 -6.57
N LEU A 204 5.48 -7.99 -7.73
CA LEU A 204 5.67 -9.42 -7.94
C LEU A 204 7.13 -9.83 -7.72
N PHE A 205 8.08 -9.07 -8.26
CA PHE A 205 9.51 -9.35 -8.11
C PHE A 205 9.95 -9.25 -6.65
N ASN A 206 9.45 -8.27 -5.90
CA ASN A 206 9.73 -8.14 -4.47
C ASN A 206 9.14 -9.29 -3.65
N VAL A 207 7.95 -9.78 -4.00
CA VAL A 207 7.34 -10.95 -3.36
C VAL A 207 8.18 -12.21 -3.64
N LEU A 208 8.59 -12.42 -4.89
CA LEU A 208 9.45 -13.54 -5.28
C LEU A 208 10.81 -13.48 -4.58
N PHE A 209 11.42 -12.30 -4.50
CA PHE A 209 12.66 -12.07 -3.76
C PHE A 209 12.52 -12.44 -2.27
N LEU A 210 11.47 -11.92 -1.61
CA LEU A 210 11.20 -12.25 -0.21
C LEU A 210 10.97 -13.76 -0.01
N LYS A 211 10.33 -14.45 -0.96
CA LYS A 211 10.15 -15.91 -0.91
C LYS A 211 11.48 -16.65 -0.93
N VAL A 212 12.36 -16.34 -1.89
CA VAL A 212 13.68 -16.98 -2.01
C VAL A 212 14.50 -16.79 -0.73
N ILE A 213 14.45 -15.58 -0.19
CA ILE A 213 15.18 -15.25 1.04
C ILE A 213 14.59 -15.92 2.27
N TYR A 214 13.25 -15.99 2.37
CA TYR A 214 12.58 -16.74 3.43
C TYR A 214 13.04 -18.20 3.43
N GLU A 215 13.01 -18.86 2.26
CA GLU A 215 13.46 -20.25 2.10
C GLU A 215 14.94 -20.41 2.50
N ALA A 216 15.80 -19.46 2.11
CA ALA A 216 17.21 -19.45 2.50
C ALA A 216 17.43 -19.29 4.01
N ILE A 217 16.61 -18.47 4.68
CA ILE A 217 16.68 -18.22 6.13
C ILE A 217 16.12 -19.39 6.94
N THR A 218 15.04 -20.02 6.49
CA THR A 218 14.50 -21.24 7.12
C THR A 218 15.44 -22.42 7.01
N ASN A 219 16.29 -22.47 5.98
CA ASN A 219 17.41 -23.40 5.90
C ASN A 219 18.54 -22.92 6.85
N TYR A 220 18.32 -23.21 8.14
CA TYR A 220 19.06 -22.81 9.34
C TYR A 220 20.59 -22.73 9.20
N TYR A 221 21.18 -23.56 8.34
CA TYR A 221 22.62 -23.62 8.04
C TYR A 221 23.23 -22.30 7.55
N VAL A 222 22.48 -21.48 6.80
CA VAL A 222 23.04 -20.24 6.21
C VAL A 222 23.27 -19.16 7.28
N LEU A 223 22.47 -19.15 8.35
CA LEU A 223 22.55 -18.15 9.41
C LEU A 223 23.43 -18.55 10.59
N GLU A 224 23.71 -19.85 10.77
CA GLU A 224 24.55 -20.34 11.88
C GLU A 224 26.03 -19.98 11.72
N GLU A 225 26.53 -19.91 10.49
CA GLU A 225 27.93 -19.58 10.21
C GLU A 225 28.22 -18.07 10.29
N MET A 226 27.18 -17.24 10.37
CA MET A 226 27.32 -15.78 10.35
C MET A 226 27.40 -15.19 11.76
N SER A 227 28.21 -14.13 11.91
CA SER A 227 28.22 -13.37 13.15
C SER A 227 26.84 -12.71 13.40
N LYS A 228 26.45 -12.54 14.67
CA LYS A 228 25.16 -11.92 15.06
C LYS A 228 24.94 -10.54 14.40
N ASN A 229 26.01 -9.75 14.25
CA ASN A 229 25.96 -8.44 13.60
C ASN A 229 25.72 -8.58 12.08
N SER A 230 26.37 -9.55 11.43
CA SER A 230 26.17 -9.83 10.01
C SER A 230 24.74 -10.29 9.73
N VAL A 231 24.18 -11.16 10.58
CA VAL A 231 22.78 -11.61 10.49
C VAL A 231 21.82 -10.43 10.62
N PHE A 232 22.05 -9.55 11.60
CA PHE A 232 21.23 -8.36 11.81
C PHE A 232 21.25 -7.41 10.60
N ILE A 233 22.43 -7.12 10.06
CA ILE A 233 22.58 -6.27 8.86
C ILE A 233 21.92 -6.93 7.64
N LEU A 234 22.12 -8.23 7.45
CA LEU A 234 21.53 -9.00 6.35
C LEU A 234 20.00 -8.94 6.41
N LEU A 235 19.41 -9.18 7.58
CA LEU A 235 17.97 -9.08 7.80
C LEU A 235 17.45 -7.68 7.46
N ILE A 236 18.10 -6.63 7.98
CA ILE A 236 17.73 -5.24 7.66
C ILE A 236 17.79 -5.00 6.15
N ALA A 237 18.84 -5.45 5.47
CA ALA A 237 19.01 -5.24 4.03
C ALA A 237 17.94 -5.97 3.21
N ILE A 238 17.65 -7.22 3.54
CA ILE A 238 16.59 -8.04 2.92
C ILE A 238 15.24 -7.33 3.02
N ILE A 239 14.95 -6.75 4.18
CA ILE A 239 13.66 -6.12 4.46
C ILE A 239 13.53 -4.73 3.86
N LEU A 240 14.61 -3.94 3.91
CA LEU A 240 14.62 -2.62 3.30
C LEU A 240 14.59 -2.69 1.77
N SER A 241 15.14 -3.74 1.16
CA SER A 241 15.22 -3.84 -0.30
C SER A 241 13.84 -3.73 -0.99
N PRO A 242 12.80 -4.49 -0.62
CA PRO A 242 11.44 -4.31 -1.15
C PRO A 242 10.86 -2.92 -0.92
N VAL A 243 11.08 -2.35 0.27
CA VAL A 243 10.55 -1.04 0.63
C VAL A 243 11.20 0.05 -0.22
N ILE A 244 12.53 0.01 -0.35
CA ILE A 244 13.31 0.95 -1.17
C ILE A 244 12.90 0.82 -2.64
N ASN A 245 12.68 -0.39 -3.15
CA ASN A 245 12.25 -0.61 -4.53
C ASN A 245 10.88 0.02 -4.82
N ILE A 246 9.89 -0.23 -3.95
CA ILE A 246 8.53 0.30 -4.12
C ILE A 246 8.53 1.84 -3.95
N VAL A 247 9.17 2.34 -2.89
CA VAL A 247 9.23 3.78 -2.61
C VAL A 247 10.02 4.52 -3.68
N GLY A 248 11.15 3.97 -4.13
CA GLY A 248 11.97 4.53 -5.20
C GLY A 248 11.20 4.64 -6.51
N PHE A 249 10.46 3.59 -6.88
CA PHE A 249 9.59 3.62 -8.06
C PHE A 249 8.49 4.67 -7.92
N MET A 250 7.84 4.76 -6.76
CA MET A 250 6.80 5.76 -6.50
C MET A 250 7.34 7.19 -6.61
N ILE A 251 8.50 7.47 -6.01
CA ILE A 251 9.15 8.79 -6.08
C ILE A 251 9.54 9.11 -7.53
N GLY A 252 10.07 8.14 -8.27
CA GLY A 252 10.41 8.30 -9.68
C GLY A 252 9.21 8.68 -10.54
N CYS A 253 8.09 7.96 -10.39
CA CYS A 253 6.85 8.28 -11.10
C CYS A 253 6.31 9.67 -10.77
N TYR A 254 6.34 10.04 -9.48
CA TYR A 254 5.92 11.36 -9.03
C TYR A 254 6.79 12.47 -9.62
N TYR A 255 8.12 12.29 -9.60
CA TYR A 255 9.07 13.25 -10.14
C TYR A 255 8.86 13.48 -11.65
N VAL A 256 8.71 12.40 -12.43
CA VAL A 256 8.45 12.49 -13.88
C VAL A 256 7.16 13.24 -14.16
N LYS A 257 6.07 12.92 -13.45
CA LYS A 257 4.78 13.58 -13.68
C LYS A 257 4.77 15.05 -13.24
N ASN A 258 5.45 15.40 -12.15
CA ASN A 258 5.61 16.81 -11.80
C ASN A 258 6.39 17.59 -12.86
N LYS A 259 7.44 17.00 -13.42
CA LYS A 259 8.20 17.62 -14.51
C LYS A 259 7.35 17.80 -15.77
N GLU A 260 6.51 16.83 -16.11
CA GLU A 260 5.55 17.00 -17.23
C GLU A 260 4.57 18.15 -16.99
N ILE A 261 4.03 18.28 -15.78
CA ILE A 261 3.10 19.37 -15.42
C ILE A 261 3.80 20.72 -15.49
N GLU A 262 5.02 20.81 -14.98
CA GLU A 262 5.84 22.02 -15.04
C GLU A 262 6.09 22.47 -16.48
N VAL A 263 6.45 21.54 -17.36
CA VAL A 263 6.64 21.82 -18.80
C VAL A 263 5.35 22.32 -19.44
N LYS A 264 4.21 21.68 -19.17
CA LYS A 264 2.89 22.10 -19.70
C LYS A 264 2.50 23.50 -19.20
N ASN A 265 2.82 23.83 -17.96
CA ASN A 265 2.57 25.17 -17.41
C ASN A 265 3.43 26.23 -18.13
N ILE A 266 4.70 25.95 -18.38
CA ILE A 266 5.60 26.86 -19.13
C ILE A 266 5.07 27.08 -20.56
N GLU A 267 4.60 26.02 -21.22
CA GLU A 267 4.03 26.15 -22.57
C GLU A 267 2.72 26.92 -22.57
N ALA A 268 1.84 26.70 -21.59
CA ALA A 268 0.61 27.46 -21.42
C ALA A 268 0.86 28.94 -21.14
N GLU A 269 1.89 29.27 -20.35
CA GLU A 269 2.29 30.64 -20.06
C GLU A 269 2.81 31.35 -21.33
N LYS A 270 3.63 30.67 -22.15
CA LYS A 270 4.05 31.20 -23.46
C LYS A 270 2.85 31.50 -24.37
N LEU A 271 1.85 30.61 -24.38
CA LEU A 271 0.66 30.75 -25.20
C LEU A 271 -0.23 31.92 -24.72
N ASN A 272 -0.34 32.11 -23.41
CA ASN A 272 -1.02 33.26 -22.81
C ASN A 272 -0.30 34.58 -23.14
N ASN A 273 1.02 34.63 -23.01
CA ASN A 273 1.82 35.81 -23.36
C ASN A 273 1.68 36.16 -24.85
N LEU A 274 1.66 35.14 -25.72
CA LEU A 274 1.43 35.33 -27.15
C LEU A 274 0.04 35.91 -27.45
N SER A 275 -0.99 35.37 -26.78
CA SER A 275 -2.37 35.89 -26.89
C SER A 275 -2.49 37.34 -26.40
N GLU A 276 -1.84 37.70 -25.30
CA GLU A 276 -1.79 39.09 -24.82
C GLU A 276 -1.07 40.01 -25.80
N ASN A 277 0.05 39.58 -26.35
CA ASN A 277 0.78 40.35 -27.37
C ASN A 277 -0.08 40.61 -28.61
N ILE A 278 -0.81 39.61 -29.10
CA ILE A 278 -1.76 39.76 -30.22
C ILE A 278 -2.84 40.79 -29.88
N ARG A 279 -3.43 40.71 -28.67
CA ARG A 279 -4.45 41.67 -28.21
C ARG A 279 -3.91 43.11 -28.15
N LEU A 280 -2.68 43.30 -27.65
CA LEU A 280 -2.04 44.61 -27.60
C LEU A 280 -1.79 45.17 -29.01
N TYR A 281 -1.39 44.33 -29.96
CA TYR A 281 -1.18 44.75 -31.36
C TYR A 281 -2.47 45.15 -32.05
N ILE A 282 -3.57 44.42 -31.83
CA ILE A 282 -4.90 44.78 -32.35
C ILE A 282 -5.36 46.12 -31.77
N LYS A 283 -5.14 46.34 -30.46
CA LYS A 283 -5.56 47.55 -29.76
C LYS A 283 -4.76 48.80 -30.17
N ASN A 284 -3.49 48.64 -30.53
CA ASN A 284 -2.60 49.75 -30.90
C ASN A 284 -2.72 50.18 -32.37
N GLY A 285 -3.63 49.57 -33.16
CA GLY A 285 -4.01 50.06 -34.49
C GLY A 285 -2.90 50.06 -35.55
N ASN A 286 -1.81 49.32 -35.33
CA ASN A 286 -0.61 49.40 -36.15
C ASN A 286 -0.63 48.31 -37.24
N TYR A 287 -1.48 48.50 -38.26
CA TYR A 287 -1.88 47.46 -39.22
C TYR A 287 -0.85 47.13 -40.31
N ASP A 288 0.11 48.01 -40.59
CA ASP A 288 1.04 47.86 -41.73
C ASP A 288 2.17 46.86 -41.48
N ASN A 289 2.39 46.45 -40.22
CA ASN A 289 3.43 45.51 -39.80
C ASN A 289 2.86 44.17 -39.29
N ILE A 290 1.57 43.94 -39.51
CA ILE A 290 0.82 42.80 -38.96
C ILE A 290 1.17 41.48 -39.66
N LEU A 291 1.45 41.47 -40.96
CA LEU A 291 1.70 40.23 -41.70
C LEU A 291 3.01 39.54 -41.26
N TRP A 292 4.10 40.31 -41.08
CA TRP A 292 5.37 39.78 -40.59
C TRP A 292 5.26 39.33 -39.13
N LYS A 293 4.56 40.09 -38.28
CA LYS A 293 4.33 39.73 -36.88
C LYS A 293 3.38 38.54 -36.72
N LEU A 294 2.36 38.38 -37.57
CA LEU A 294 1.50 37.21 -37.63
C LEU A 294 2.26 35.97 -38.10
N ASN A 295 3.21 36.11 -39.02
CA ASN A 295 4.11 35.01 -39.38
C ASN A 295 5.03 34.62 -38.21
N GLY A 296 5.53 35.60 -37.43
CA GLY A 296 6.26 35.33 -36.19
C GLY A 296 5.41 34.55 -35.18
N VAL A 297 4.19 35.02 -34.92
CA VAL A 297 3.19 34.35 -34.07
C VAL A 297 2.88 32.95 -34.58
N ARG A 298 2.67 32.77 -35.90
CA ARG A 298 2.40 31.47 -36.52
C ARG A 298 3.55 30.49 -36.31
N ILE A 299 4.80 30.95 -36.50
CA ILE A 299 6.00 30.12 -36.26
C ILE A 299 6.09 29.76 -34.77
N GLU A 300 5.79 30.68 -33.86
CA GLU A 300 5.78 30.42 -32.42
C GLU A 300 4.70 29.40 -32.03
N VAL A 301 3.49 29.52 -32.59
CA VAL A 301 2.40 28.55 -32.40
C VAL A 301 2.76 27.20 -33.01
N GLU A 302 3.33 27.14 -34.22
CA GLU A 302 3.76 25.89 -34.85
C GLU A 302 4.88 25.21 -34.03
N ASN A 303 5.80 25.99 -33.44
CA ASN A 303 6.85 25.47 -32.58
C ASN A 303 6.31 24.95 -31.23
N ILE A 304 5.36 25.65 -30.61
CA ILE A 304 4.69 25.18 -29.39
C ILE A 304 3.86 23.92 -29.71
N ALA A 305 3.10 23.93 -30.81
CA ALA A 305 2.30 22.79 -31.25
C ALA A 305 3.15 21.56 -31.56
N LYS A 306 4.29 21.71 -32.26
CA LYS A 306 5.26 20.63 -32.46
C LYS A 306 5.86 20.14 -31.13
N GLY A 307 6.22 21.04 -30.23
CA GLY A 307 6.72 20.70 -28.90
C GLY A 307 5.75 19.85 -28.06
N ILE A 308 4.44 20.06 -28.26
CA ILE A 308 3.38 19.25 -27.64
C ILE A 308 3.18 17.92 -28.41
N TYR A 309 3.08 17.96 -29.74
CA TYR A 309 2.79 16.79 -30.57
C TYR A 309 3.89 15.73 -30.60
N ASP A 310 5.16 16.15 -30.62
CA ASP A 310 6.29 15.21 -30.61
C ASP A 310 6.49 14.56 -29.24
N ARG A 311 5.87 15.11 -28.18
CA ARG A 311 5.95 14.58 -26.80
C ARG A 311 4.78 13.68 -26.39
N ASP A 312 3.61 13.82 -27.01
CA ASP A 312 2.46 12.92 -26.77
C ASP A 312 2.58 11.55 -27.49
N LYS A 313 3.63 11.35 -28.30
CA LYS A 313 3.93 10.07 -29.00
C LYS A 313 4.90 9.12 -28.25
N LEU A 314 5.42 9.51 -27.08
CA LEU A 314 6.35 8.72 -26.25
C LEU A 314 5.66 8.20 -24.98
#